data_AF-A0A074VRB8-F1
#
_entry.id   AF-A0A074VRB8-F1
#
_cell.length_a   1.000
_cell.length_b   1.000
_cell.length_c   1.000
_cell.angle_alpha   90.00
_cell.angle_beta   90.00
_cell.angle_gamma   90.00
#
_symmetry.space_group_name_H-M   'P 1'
#
loop_
_entity.id
_entity.type
_entity.pdbx_description
1 polymer ?
#
loop_
_entity_poly.entity_id
_entity_poly.type
_entity_poly.pdbx_seq_one_letter_code
_entity_poly.pdbx_strand_id
1 'polypeptide(L)'
;SLGSRLASAQCEVYGIDIQNGGTYFENSELTVPFSLVQEFSGCQNDTANNILVDPNGDQYECSDTPLVPAYTPETVTCSDWPQDKLYSGDWSLVVISNNGDGSPIAYQRDFSLTVGTPTTVTITPTVT
;
A
#
# COMPACT_ATOMS: atom_id res chain seq x y z
N SER A 1 19.68 -22.01 -34.10
CA SER A 1 18.62 -21.02 -33.87
C SER A 1 18.79 -20.47 -32.47
N LEU A 2 19.33 -19.26 -32.34
CA LEU A 2 19.49 -18.59 -31.05
C LEU A 2 18.15 -17.96 -30.65
N GLY A 3 17.39 -18.64 -29.80
CA GLY A 3 16.24 -18.08 -29.11
C GLY A 3 16.64 -17.72 -27.68
N SER A 4 17.39 -16.62 -27.52
CA SER A 4 17.67 -16.06 -26.20
C SER A 4 16.34 -15.62 -25.60
N ARG A 5 16.01 -16.24 -24.47
CA ARG A 5 14.86 -15.92 -23.62
C ARG A 5 14.82 -14.41 -23.41
N LEU A 6 13.72 -13.77 -23.79
CA LEU A 6 13.36 -12.48 -23.21
C LEU A 6 13.38 -12.71 -21.69
N ALA A 7 14.30 -12.05 -20.97
CA ALA A 7 14.19 -11.98 -19.54
C ALA A 7 12.87 -11.27 -19.25
N SER A 8 11.82 -12.02 -18.92
CA SER A 8 10.68 -11.43 -18.23
C SER A 8 11.28 -10.80 -16.99
N ALA A 9 11.27 -9.48 -16.89
CA ALA A 9 11.44 -8.85 -15.59
C ALA A 9 10.41 -9.52 -14.66
N GLN A 10 10.85 -9.90 -13.46
CA GLN A 10 9.90 -10.32 -12.44
C GLN A 10 8.99 -9.12 -12.17
N CYS A 11 7.69 -9.36 -12.01
CA CYS A 11 6.76 -8.29 -11.66
C CYS A 11 7.07 -7.86 -10.22
N GLU A 12 7.47 -6.60 -10.07
CA GLU A 12 7.85 -5.99 -8.80
C GLU A 12 6.76 -5.04 -8.33
N VAL A 13 6.59 -4.96 -7.01
CA VAL A 13 5.63 -4.08 -6.34
C VAL A 13 6.40 -3.16 -5.38
N TYR A 14 6.12 -1.87 -5.43
CA TYR A 14 6.75 -0.87 -4.56
C TYR A 14 5.70 -0.05 -3.83
N GLY A 15 5.84 0.08 -2.51
CA GLY A 15 5.07 1.03 -1.72
C GLY A 15 5.70 2.42 -1.78
N ILE A 16 4.90 3.46 -2.06
CA ILE A 16 5.42 4.83 -2.20
C ILE A 16 5.35 5.58 -0.87
N ASP A 17 4.17 5.73 -0.30
CA ASP A 17 3.88 6.48 0.92
C ASP A 17 4.07 5.64 2.19
N ILE A 18 3.57 4.41 2.17
CA ILE A 18 3.69 3.42 3.25
C ILE A 18 4.63 2.30 2.79
N GLN A 19 5.80 2.23 3.40
CA GLN A 19 6.87 1.32 3.04
C GLN A 19 6.98 0.18 4.04
N ASN A 20 7.50 -0.96 3.58
CA ASN A 20 7.71 -2.13 4.42
C ASN A 20 8.64 -1.81 5.60
N GLY A 21 8.23 -2.19 6.81
CA GLY A 21 8.90 -1.90 8.08
C GLY A 21 8.77 -0.46 8.57
N GLY A 22 8.00 0.39 7.88
CA GLY A 22 7.80 1.79 8.27
C GLY A 22 6.80 1.95 9.42
N THR A 23 6.79 3.16 10.01
CA THR A 23 5.81 3.55 11.04
C THR A 23 5.17 4.86 10.64
N TYR A 24 3.83 4.88 10.62
CA TYR A 24 3.02 5.99 10.08
C TYR A 24 1.98 6.45 11.10
N PHE A 25 1.62 7.72 11.04
CA PHE A 25 0.60 8.30 11.90
C PHE A 25 -0.70 8.51 11.13
N GLU A 26 -1.82 8.06 11.70
CA GLU A 26 -3.16 8.28 11.16
C GLU A 26 -3.99 9.11 12.13
N ASN A 27 -4.79 10.02 11.58
CA ASN A 27 -5.60 10.92 12.38
C ASN A 27 -6.93 10.25 12.73
N SER A 28 -7.12 9.92 14.01
CA SER A 28 -8.34 9.28 14.52
C SER A 28 -9.60 10.15 14.41
N GLU A 29 -9.48 11.41 14.00
CA GLU A 29 -10.60 12.34 13.81
C GLU A 29 -11.13 12.36 12.37
N LEU A 30 -10.45 11.70 11.43
CA LEU A 30 -10.85 11.70 10.02
C LEU A 30 -11.69 10.47 9.67
N THR A 31 -12.84 10.69 9.05
CA THR A 31 -13.69 9.62 8.52
C THR A 31 -13.33 9.26 7.07
N VAL A 32 -12.16 9.69 6.59
CA VAL A 32 -11.70 9.40 5.22
C VAL A 32 -11.17 7.97 5.16
N PRO A 33 -11.44 7.20 4.09
CA PRO A 33 -10.87 5.87 3.92
C PRO A 33 -9.35 5.86 4.07
N PHE A 34 -8.83 4.86 4.76
CA PHE A 34 -7.40 4.58 4.74
C PHE A 34 -6.97 4.24 3.32
N SER A 35 -5.87 4.84 2.89
CA SER A 35 -5.33 4.65 1.55
C SER A 35 -3.83 4.50 1.59
N LEU A 36 -3.31 3.71 0.66
CA LEU A 36 -1.88 3.52 0.46
C LEU A 36 -1.60 3.63 -1.04
N VAL A 37 -0.43 4.11 -1.39
CA VAL A 37 0.02 4.21 -2.78
C VAL A 37 1.06 3.14 -3.08
N GLN A 38 0.91 2.51 -4.24
CA GLN A 38 1.85 1.53 -4.77
C GLN A 38 2.09 1.73 -6.26
N GLU A 39 3.21 1.23 -6.76
CA GLU A 39 3.53 1.18 -8.18
C GLU A 39 4.09 -0.19 -8.56
N PHE A 40 3.99 -0.51 -9.86
CA PHE A 40 4.37 -1.79 -10.41
C PHE A 40 5.44 -1.65 -11.49
N SER A 41 6.29 -2.67 -11.66
CA SER A 41 7.28 -2.72 -12.74
C SER A 41 7.48 -4.14 -13.25
N GLY A 42 7.69 -4.30 -14.57
CA GLY A 42 7.90 -5.62 -15.18
C GLY A 42 6.64 -6.49 -15.30
N CYS A 43 5.46 -5.94 -14.99
CA CYS A 43 4.20 -6.66 -14.97
C CYS A 43 3.50 -6.68 -16.34
N GLN A 44 2.59 -7.64 -16.52
CA GLN A 44 1.68 -7.73 -17.67
C GLN A 44 0.39 -6.96 -17.38
N ASN A 45 -0.44 -6.81 -18.41
CA ASN A 45 -1.76 -6.18 -18.26
C ASN A 45 -2.69 -7.09 -17.44
N ASP A 46 -2.85 -6.75 -16.17
CA ASP A 46 -3.77 -7.38 -15.24
C ASP A 46 -4.08 -6.39 -14.11
N THR A 47 -4.84 -6.83 -13.13
CA THR A 47 -5.19 -6.10 -11.93
C THR A 47 -4.71 -6.86 -10.69
N ALA A 48 -4.20 -6.13 -9.70
CA ALA A 48 -3.89 -6.66 -8.39
C ALA A 48 -5.09 -6.50 -7.45
N ASN A 49 -5.40 -7.58 -6.75
CA ASN A 49 -6.28 -7.58 -5.60
C ASN A 49 -5.47 -7.25 -4.33
N ASN A 50 -6.02 -6.38 -3.50
CA ASN A 50 -5.33 -5.76 -2.37
C ASN A 50 -6.08 -6.08 -1.08
N ILE A 51 -5.39 -6.70 -0.13
CA ILE A 51 -5.97 -7.16 1.13
C ILE A 51 -5.25 -6.48 2.29
N LEU A 52 -5.98 -5.68 3.07
CA LEU A 52 -5.49 -5.13 4.32
C LEU A 52 -5.65 -6.17 5.42
N VAL A 53 -4.58 -6.37 6.20
CA VAL A 53 -4.56 -7.27 7.35
C VAL A 53 -4.40 -6.43 8.60
N ASP A 54 -5.33 -6.59 9.53
CA ASP A 54 -5.31 -5.86 10.80
C ASP A 54 -4.37 -6.50 11.85
N PRO A 55 -4.07 -5.81 12.97
CA PRO A 55 -3.20 -6.34 14.01
C PRO A 55 -3.67 -7.64 14.69
N ASN A 56 -4.93 -8.05 14.51
CA ASN A 56 -5.44 -9.34 14.99
C ASN A 56 -5.28 -10.45 13.94
N GLY A 57 -4.90 -10.11 12.71
CA GLY A 57 -4.76 -11.02 11.57
C GLY A 57 -6.03 -11.16 10.73
N ASP A 58 -7.06 -10.36 10.99
CA ASP A 58 -8.27 -10.36 10.17
C ASP A 58 -8.01 -9.65 8.83
N GLN A 59 -8.65 -10.14 7.76
CA GLN A 59 -8.37 -9.74 6.38
C GLN A 59 -9.56 -9.00 5.77
N TYR A 60 -9.26 -7.92 5.06
CA TYR A 60 -10.26 -7.02 4.48
C TYR A 60 -9.87 -6.63 3.06
N GLU A 61 -10.80 -6.81 2.13
CA GLU A 61 -10.63 -6.41 0.74
C GLU A 61 -10.58 -4.88 0.62
N CYS A 62 -9.61 -4.38 -0.14
CA CYS A 62 -9.50 -2.99 -0.54
C CYS A 62 -9.70 -2.87 -2.07
N SER A 63 -9.63 -1.65 -2.60
CA SER A 63 -9.75 -1.45 -4.03
C SER A 63 -8.64 -2.15 -4.80
N ASP A 64 -9.01 -2.72 -5.93
CA ASP A 64 -8.08 -3.25 -6.91
C ASP A 64 -7.20 -2.15 -7.55
N THR A 65 -6.01 -2.50 -8.02
CA THR A 65 -5.09 -1.56 -8.70
C THR A 65 -4.54 -2.16 -10.00
N PRO A 66 -4.52 -1.41 -11.13
CA PRO A 66 -3.96 -1.91 -12.38
C PRO A 66 -2.43 -2.08 -12.28
N LEU A 67 -1.89 -3.11 -12.93
CA LEU A 67 -0.44 -3.38 -12.93
C LEU A 67 0.35 -2.56 -13.97
N VAL A 68 -0.36 -1.93 -14.91
CA VAL A 68 0.20 -1.16 -16.02
C VAL A 68 -0.57 0.16 -16.19
N PRO A 69 0.09 1.26 -16.59
CA PRO A 69 1.50 1.35 -16.97
C PRO A 69 2.47 1.27 -15.79
N ALA A 70 3.67 0.72 -16.04
CA ALA A 70 4.71 0.64 -15.02
C ALA A 70 5.08 2.03 -14.46
N TYR A 71 5.48 2.07 -13.19
CA TYR A 71 5.84 3.30 -12.46
C TYR A 71 4.74 4.37 -12.45
N THR A 72 3.48 3.95 -12.59
CA THR A 72 2.32 4.80 -12.38
C THR A 72 1.85 4.60 -10.95
N PRO A 73 1.76 5.66 -10.13
CA PRO A 73 1.22 5.56 -8.78
C PRO A 73 -0.26 5.17 -8.82
N GLU A 74 -0.58 4.06 -8.16
CA GLU A 74 -1.94 3.55 -8.01
C GLU A 74 -2.33 3.56 -6.53
N THR A 75 -3.53 4.06 -6.24
CA THR A 75 -4.04 4.18 -4.87
C THR A 75 -4.89 2.96 -4.51
N VAL A 76 -4.47 2.26 -3.47
CA VAL A 76 -5.29 1.28 -2.75
C VAL A 76 -6.17 2.03 -1.76
N THR A 77 -7.47 1.82 -1.82
CA THR A 77 -8.46 2.44 -0.92
C THR A 77 -9.20 1.35 -0.13
N CYS A 78 -9.12 1.42 1.19
CA CYS A 78 -9.76 0.47 2.10
C CYS A 78 -11.03 1.09 2.71
N SER A 79 -12.13 1.09 1.96
CA SER A 79 -13.36 1.83 2.29
C SER A 79 -14.01 1.45 3.62
N ASP A 80 -13.87 0.21 4.05
CA ASP A 80 -14.41 -0.27 5.34
C ASP A 80 -13.58 0.18 6.54
N TRP A 81 -12.37 0.70 6.28
CA TRP A 81 -11.40 1.20 7.24
C TRP A 81 -11.14 2.71 7.07
N PRO A 82 -12.10 3.58 7.40
CA PRO A 82 -11.80 5.00 7.59
C PRO A 82 -10.82 5.22 8.76
N GLN A 83 -10.05 6.30 8.73
CA GLN A 83 -8.97 6.53 9.70
C GLN A 83 -9.45 6.54 11.17
N ASP A 84 -10.67 7.00 11.44
CA ASP A 84 -11.31 6.98 12.75
C ASP A 84 -11.66 5.58 13.28
N LYS A 85 -11.63 4.55 12.43
CA LYS A 85 -11.76 3.13 12.83
C LYS A 85 -10.43 2.42 12.96
N LEU A 86 -9.34 2.98 12.41
CA LEU A 86 -8.01 2.40 12.57
C LEU A 86 -7.59 2.42 14.05
N TYR A 87 -6.62 1.58 14.39
CA TYR A 87 -6.01 1.55 15.71
C TYR A 87 -4.52 1.22 15.61
N SER A 88 -3.78 1.67 16.64
CA SER A 88 -2.34 1.47 16.69
C SER A 88 -1.97 0.00 16.76
N GLY A 89 -0.97 -0.40 15.98
CA GLY A 89 -0.52 -1.79 15.91
C GLY A 89 0.22 -2.08 14.61
N ASP A 90 0.53 -3.35 14.40
CA ASP A 90 1.17 -3.85 13.18
C ASP A 90 0.12 -4.27 12.16
N TRP A 91 0.20 -3.68 10.97
CA TRP A 91 -0.69 -3.90 9.85
C TRP A 91 0.11 -4.47 8.68
N SER A 92 -0.59 -5.13 7.76
CA SER A 92 0.01 -5.57 6.50
C SER A 92 -0.89 -5.23 5.33
N LEU A 93 -0.28 -5.00 4.16
CA LEU A 93 -0.98 -5.05 2.88
C LEU A 93 -0.44 -6.22 2.08
N VAL A 94 -1.34 -7.11 1.67
CA VAL A 94 -1.07 -8.23 0.76
C VAL A 94 -1.58 -7.86 -0.63
N VAL A 95 -0.74 -8.07 -1.64
CA VAL A 95 -1.00 -7.76 -3.05
C VAL A 95 -0.90 -9.06 -3.85
N ILE A 96 -2.00 -9.46 -4.49
CA ILE A 96 -2.12 -10.74 -5.20
C ILE A 96 -2.59 -10.49 -6.63
N SER A 97 -1.97 -11.17 -7.60
CA SER A 97 -2.40 -11.15 -8.99
C SER A 97 -1.89 -12.38 -9.74
N ASN A 98 -2.63 -12.83 -10.76
CA ASN A 98 -2.11 -13.79 -11.72
C ASN A 98 -1.21 -13.15 -12.77
N ASN A 99 -1.09 -11.81 -12.76
CA ASN A 99 -0.23 -11.02 -13.64
C ASN A 99 -0.44 -11.40 -15.12
N GLY A 100 -1.70 -11.54 -15.54
CA GLY A 100 -2.08 -11.79 -16.93
C GLY A 100 -1.53 -13.10 -17.49
N ASP A 101 -1.60 -14.18 -16.71
CA ASP A 101 -0.97 -15.49 -16.95
C ASP A 101 0.58 -15.46 -16.98
N GLY A 102 1.18 -14.38 -16.48
CA GLY A 102 2.61 -14.22 -16.24
C GLY A 102 3.07 -14.82 -14.90
N SER A 103 4.22 -14.34 -14.41
CA SER A 103 4.67 -14.70 -13.06
C SER A 103 3.73 -14.08 -12.02
N PRO A 104 3.07 -14.87 -11.17
CA PRO A 104 2.08 -14.34 -10.23
C PRO A 104 2.72 -13.43 -9.19
N ILE A 105 1.93 -12.49 -8.69
CA ILE A 105 2.28 -11.62 -7.55
C ILE A 105 1.75 -12.26 -6.28
N ALA A 106 2.61 -12.39 -5.28
CA ALA A 106 2.27 -12.68 -3.90
C ALA A 106 3.21 -11.84 -3.02
N TYR A 107 2.90 -10.55 -2.90
CA TYR A 107 3.71 -9.58 -2.18
C TYR A 107 3.01 -9.18 -0.89
N GLN A 108 3.78 -9.01 0.19
CA GLN A 108 3.30 -8.48 1.46
C GLN A 108 4.23 -7.36 1.91
N ARG A 109 3.66 -6.24 2.34
CA ARG A 109 4.37 -5.21 3.12
C ARG A 109 3.76 -5.10 4.50
N ASP A 110 4.62 -5.12 5.51
CA ASP A 110 4.27 -4.95 6.91
C ASP A 110 4.61 -3.52 7.33
N PHE A 111 3.79 -2.87 8.13
CA PHE A 111 4.00 -1.51 8.62
C PHE A 111 3.26 -1.32 9.94
N SER A 112 3.72 -0.39 10.78
CA SER A 112 3.03 -0.07 12.03
C SER A 112 2.28 1.26 11.92
N LEU A 113 1.06 1.31 12.43
CA LEU A 113 0.30 2.55 12.56
C LEU A 113 0.32 3.05 14.00
N THR A 114 0.46 4.35 14.16
CA THR A 114 0.15 5.07 15.40
C THR A 114 -1.07 5.93 15.13
N VAL A 115 -2.19 5.63 15.79
CA VAL A 115 -3.47 6.29 15.53
C VAL A 115 -3.85 7.18 16.71
N GLY A 116 -4.21 8.43 16.44
CA GLY A 116 -4.65 9.35 17.49
C GLY A 116 -5.00 10.75 16.98
N THR A 117 -5.30 11.64 17.92
CA THR A 117 -5.57 13.06 17.62
C THR A 117 -4.26 13.83 17.43
N PRO A 118 -4.06 14.53 16.29
CA PRO A 118 -2.85 15.32 16.06
C PRO A 118 -2.78 16.51 17.02
N THR A 119 -1.58 16.85 17.49
CA THR A 119 -1.34 18.03 18.32
C THR A 119 -0.67 19.14 17.51
N THR A 120 -1.23 20.35 17.52
CA THR A 120 -0.62 21.53 16.87
C THR A 120 0.21 22.33 17.86
N VAL A 121 1.46 22.64 17.51
CA VAL A 121 2.33 23.55 18.29
C VAL A 121 2.55 24.82 17.47
N THR A 122 2.17 25.98 18.03
CA THR A 122 2.45 27.28 17.43
C THR A 122 3.75 27.83 18.01
N ILE A 123 4.78 27.97 17.15
CA ILE A 123 6.05 28.60 17.52
C ILE A 123 6.02 30.04 17.01
N THR A 124 6.09 31.00 17.93
CA THR A 124 6.31 32.41 17.56
C THR A 124 7.81 32.69 17.60
N PRO A 125 8.48 32.94 16.46
CA PRO A 125 9.89 33.30 16.46
C PRO A 125 10.06 34.69 17.09
N THR A 126 10.94 34.80 18.08
CA THR A 126 11.40 36.10 18.58
C THR A 126 12.67 36.48 17.83
N VAL A 127 12.65 37.59 17.10
CA VAL A 127 13.85 38.16 16.47
C VAL A 127 14.66 38.88 17.56
N THR A 128 15.93 38.53 17.71
CA THR A 128 16.92 39.23 18.54
C THR A 128 17.99 39.88 17.69
#